data_AF-A0A7S1RCR6-F1
#
_entry.id   AF-A0A7S1RCR6-F1
#
_cell.length_a   1.000
_cell.length_b   1.000
_cell.length_c   1.000
_cell.angle_alpha   90.00
_cell.angle_beta   90.00
_cell.angle_gamma   90.00
#
_symmetry.space_group_name_H-M   'P 1'
#
loop_
_entity.id
_entity.type
_entity.pdbx_description
1 polymer ?
#
loop_
_entity_poly.entity_id
_entity_poly.type
_entity_poly.pdbx_seq_one_letter_code
_entity_poly.pdbx_strand_id
1 'polypeptide(L)'
;WKFLFIKYRADVYWWSIVFLAKNFLINVAFVASYLGVIQLYFSMLAITIYLSGVVLMSPYRHRVANGLEYVACICSMYTAVLLTWHASRLDTIVDTFVDVITGVSIMLPFAVIISFMAYIVRRGQRWPTPECEMQLAEKDFKDVVENFSALIVLKRQEGAKVLLQLAEWDRSYIRKATRALKADVTDRRGSFMTRRLVDSELQKSFKESMIRIKSDRKGHQQRLKTLQQHELQEAGARSMDSFAEQPSEEADERRAEAGDEDGEAGEDSVEVGRNTMASRPTASAPTGGAFIRV
;
A
#
# COMPACT_ATOMS: atom_id res chain seq x y z
N TRP A 1 14.15 -14.00 -11.57
CA TRP A 1 13.45 -14.81 -10.55
C TRP A 1 12.65 -13.95 -9.56
N LYS A 2 13.18 -12.86 -8.97
CA LYS A 2 12.42 -11.99 -8.04
C LYS A 2 11.11 -11.41 -8.61
N PHE A 3 11.06 -11.17 -9.93
CA PHE A 3 9.84 -10.69 -10.61
C PHE A 3 8.67 -11.68 -10.57
N LEU A 4 8.93 -12.99 -10.38
CA LEU A 4 7.86 -13.97 -10.22
C LEU A 4 7.10 -13.73 -8.91
N PHE A 5 7.78 -13.30 -7.84
CA PHE A 5 7.17 -13.08 -6.53
C PHE A 5 6.32 -11.82 -6.45
N ILE A 6 6.63 -10.78 -7.23
CA ILE A 6 5.85 -9.53 -7.28
C ILE A 6 4.40 -9.75 -7.76
N LYS A 7 4.16 -10.81 -8.53
CA LYS A 7 2.85 -11.08 -9.14
C LYS A 7 1.87 -11.81 -8.20
N TYR A 8 2.36 -12.46 -7.15
CA TYR A 8 1.55 -13.26 -6.23
C TYR A 8 1.01 -12.44 -5.05
N ARG A 9 -0.11 -12.89 -4.47
CA ARG A 9 -0.55 -12.33 -3.17
C ARG A 9 0.47 -12.67 -2.09
N ALA A 10 0.59 -11.78 -1.10
CA ALA A 10 1.46 -11.99 0.05
C ALA A 10 1.14 -13.30 0.78
N ASP A 11 -0.12 -13.73 0.80
CA ASP A 11 -0.56 -14.94 1.50
C ASP A 11 -0.22 -16.24 0.75
N VAL A 12 0.13 -16.18 -0.55
CA VAL A 12 0.31 -17.36 -1.41
C VAL A 12 1.62 -17.30 -2.20
N TYR A 13 2.69 -16.75 -1.60
CA TYR A 13 4.01 -16.62 -2.25
C TYR A 13 4.65 -17.97 -2.61
N TRP A 14 4.33 -19.02 -1.86
CA TRP A 14 4.79 -20.39 -2.09
C TRP A 14 4.20 -21.02 -3.36
N TRP A 15 3.15 -20.42 -3.95
CA TRP A 15 2.57 -20.89 -5.21
C TRP A 15 3.56 -20.88 -6.38
N SER A 16 4.56 -19.98 -6.32
CA SER A 16 5.66 -19.97 -7.28
C SER A 16 6.38 -21.32 -7.36
N ILE A 17 6.56 -22.01 -6.22
CA ILE A 17 7.18 -23.34 -6.16
C ILE A 17 6.27 -24.37 -6.84
N VAL A 18 4.95 -24.30 -6.62
CA VAL A 18 3.97 -25.19 -7.28
C VAL A 18 3.99 -24.99 -8.79
N PHE A 19 4.06 -23.74 -9.26
CA PHE A 19 4.19 -23.43 -10.68
C PHE A 19 5.48 -24.00 -11.28
N LEU A 20 6.62 -23.88 -10.59
CA LEU A 20 7.86 -24.52 -11.04
C LEU A 20 7.75 -26.05 -11.02
N ALA A 21 7.18 -26.62 -9.97
CA ALA A 21 7.00 -28.06 -9.82
C ALA A 21 6.14 -28.65 -10.95
N LYS A 22 5.09 -27.97 -11.39
CA LYS A 22 4.32 -28.37 -12.59
C LYS A 22 5.22 -28.52 -13.82
N ASN A 23 6.00 -27.48 -14.14
CA ASN A 23 6.86 -27.49 -15.32
C ASN A 23 7.95 -28.56 -15.21
N PHE A 24 8.49 -28.76 -14.01
CA PHE A 24 9.44 -29.83 -13.73
C PHE A 24 8.80 -31.22 -13.95
N LEU A 25 7.61 -31.48 -13.40
CA LEU A 25 6.89 -32.74 -13.58
C LEU A 25 6.60 -33.04 -15.04
N ILE A 26 6.21 -32.03 -15.83
CA ILE A 26 6.00 -32.19 -17.28
C ILE A 26 7.31 -32.60 -17.97
N ASN A 27 8.43 -31.94 -17.67
CA ASN A 27 9.73 -32.31 -18.26
C ASN A 27 10.18 -33.72 -17.83
N VAL A 28 9.96 -34.09 -16.57
CA VAL A 28 10.25 -35.44 -16.08
C VAL A 28 9.41 -36.48 -16.82
N ALA A 29 8.16 -36.17 -17.16
CA ALA A 29 7.31 -37.06 -17.97
C ALA A 29 7.98 -37.45 -19.29
N PHE A 30 8.55 -36.46 -19.99
CA PHE A 30 9.23 -36.64 -21.27
C PHE A 30 10.54 -37.43 -21.15
N VAL A 31 11.25 -37.30 -20.03
CA VAL A 31 12.52 -38.02 -19.82
C VAL A 31 12.28 -39.45 -19.32
N ALA A 32 11.30 -39.65 -18.43
CA ALA A 32 11.08 -40.92 -17.75
C ALA A 32 10.29 -41.94 -18.59
N SER A 33 9.49 -41.48 -19.56
CA SER A 33 8.63 -42.36 -20.35
C SER A 33 9.16 -42.53 -21.76
N TYR A 34 9.30 -43.79 -22.21
CA TYR A 34 9.71 -44.09 -23.59
C TYR A 34 8.55 -43.96 -24.58
N LEU A 35 7.33 -44.35 -24.19
CA LEU A 35 6.15 -44.23 -25.05
C LEU A 35 5.61 -42.81 -25.04
N GLY A 36 5.43 -42.23 -26.23
CA GLY A 36 4.93 -40.87 -26.41
C GLY A 36 3.53 -40.66 -25.81
N VAL A 37 2.66 -41.67 -25.91
CA VAL A 37 1.31 -41.64 -25.32
C VAL A 37 1.37 -41.47 -23.79
N ILE A 38 2.28 -42.17 -23.11
CA ILE A 38 2.45 -42.09 -21.65
C ILE A 38 2.94 -40.70 -21.23
N GLN A 39 3.87 -40.10 -22.00
CA GLN A 39 4.36 -38.74 -21.77
C GLN A 39 3.20 -37.72 -21.77
N LEU A 40 2.29 -37.86 -22.72
CA LEU A 40 1.13 -36.97 -22.88
C LEU A 40 0.12 -37.14 -21.75
N TYR A 41 -0.20 -38.37 -21.34
CA TYR A 41 -1.10 -38.59 -20.20
C TYR A 41 -0.54 -38.05 -18.88
N PHE A 42 0.74 -38.28 -18.62
CA PHE A 42 1.38 -37.77 -17.41
C PHE A 42 1.40 -36.23 -17.41
N SER A 43 1.64 -35.61 -18.58
CA SER A 43 1.54 -34.16 -18.75
C SER A 43 0.12 -33.65 -18.49
N MET A 44 -0.91 -34.33 -19.00
CA MET A 44 -2.32 -33.98 -18.74
C MET A 44 -2.67 -34.09 -17.26
N LEU A 45 -2.18 -35.13 -16.57
CA LEU A 45 -2.39 -35.31 -15.13
C LEU A 45 -1.75 -34.16 -14.33
N ALA A 46 -0.49 -33.82 -14.64
CA ALA A 46 0.21 -32.71 -13.98
C ALA A 46 -0.48 -31.36 -14.19
N ILE A 47 -0.95 -31.09 -15.42
CA ILE A 47 -1.70 -29.86 -15.74
C ILE A 47 -3.05 -29.85 -15.01
N THR A 48 -3.75 -30.98 -14.92
CA THR A 48 -5.04 -31.11 -14.22
C THR A 48 -4.89 -30.80 -12.74
N ILE A 49 -3.94 -31.45 -12.06
CA ILE A 49 -3.68 -31.22 -10.62
C ILE A 49 -3.36 -29.75 -10.37
N TYR A 50 -2.50 -29.17 -11.21
CA TYR A 50 -2.16 -27.76 -11.13
C TYR A 50 -3.39 -26.85 -11.34
N LEU A 51 -4.19 -27.10 -12.38
CA LEU A 51 -5.39 -26.33 -12.68
C LEU A 51 -6.41 -26.37 -11.53
N SER A 52 -6.67 -27.55 -10.96
CA SER A 52 -7.50 -27.71 -9.77
C SER A 52 -7.00 -26.86 -8.61
N GLY A 53 -5.68 -26.86 -8.39
CA GLY A 53 -5.04 -26.01 -7.39
C GLY A 53 -5.24 -24.50 -7.65
N VAL A 54 -5.07 -24.04 -8.89
CA VAL A 54 -5.30 -22.63 -9.26
C VAL A 54 -6.77 -22.25 -9.05
N VAL A 55 -7.72 -23.11 -9.41
CA VAL A 55 -9.16 -22.86 -9.23
C VAL A 55 -9.52 -22.73 -7.75
N LEU A 56 -9.01 -23.64 -6.90
CA LEU A 56 -9.32 -23.65 -5.47
C LEU A 56 -8.67 -22.47 -4.73
N MET A 57 -7.40 -22.16 -5.02
CA MET A 57 -6.64 -21.16 -4.26
C MET A 57 -6.69 -19.75 -4.86
N SER A 58 -6.95 -19.63 -6.16
CA SER A 58 -6.94 -18.35 -6.90
C SER A 58 -5.71 -17.48 -6.54
N PRO A 59 -4.49 -18.00 -6.73
CA PRO A 59 -3.24 -17.49 -6.15
C PRO A 59 -2.87 -16.08 -6.64
N TYR A 60 -3.33 -15.70 -7.83
CA TYR A 60 -3.03 -14.38 -8.37
C TYR A 60 -3.92 -13.30 -7.75
N ARG A 61 -3.33 -12.12 -7.51
CA ARG A 61 -4.06 -10.95 -6.97
C ARG A 61 -5.13 -10.44 -7.93
N HIS A 62 -4.81 -10.39 -9.21
CA HIS A 62 -5.74 -9.93 -10.24
C HIS A 62 -6.55 -11.10 -10.80
N ARG A 63 -7.88 -10.96 -10.86
CA ARG A 63 -8.78 -11.99 -11.41
C ARG A 63 -8.45 -12.33 -12.86
N VAL A 64 -8.07 -11.33 -13.65
CA VAL A 64 -7.65 -11.49 -15.05
C VAL A 64 -6.43 -12.40 -15.17
N ALA A 65 -5.48 -12.33 -14.24
CA ALA A 65 -4.30 -13.19 -14.24
C ALA A 65 -4.66 -14.66 -13.95
N ASN A 66 -5.59 -14.91 -13.01
CA ASN A 66 -6.13 -16.27 -12.80
C ASN A 66 -6.86 -16.76 -14.07
N GLY A 67 -7.66 -15.89 -14.71
CA GLY A 67 -8.34 -16.20 -15.98
C GLY A 67 -7.39 -16.63 -17.09
N LEU A 68 -6.30 -15.88 -17.28
CA LEU A 68 -5.27 -16.20 -18.27
C LEU A 68 -4.58 -17.53 -17.96
N GLU A 69 -4.35 -17.84 -16.68
CA GLU A 69 -3.79 -19.14 -16.27
C GLU A 69 -4.74 -20.30 -16.60
N TYR A 70 -6.05 -20.12 -16.38
CA TYR A 70 -7.05 -21.13 -16.74
C TYR A 70 -7.04 -21.40 -18.25
N VAL A 71 -7.09 -20.34 -19.06
CA VAL A 71 -7.05 -20.46 -20.53
C VAL A 71 -5.76 -21.16 -20.98
N ALA A 72 -4.61 -20.78 -20.43
CA ALA A 72 -3.34 -21.42 -20.77
C ALA A 72 -3.31 -22.92 -20.42
N CYS A 73 -3.84 -23.31 -19.26
CA CYS A 73 -3.94 -24.73 -18.86
C CYS A 73 -4.90 -25.50 -19.76
N ILE A 74 -6.07 -24.93 -20.09
CA ILE A 74 -7.05 -25.55 -20.99
C ILE A 74 -6.46 -25.73 -22.39
N CYS A 75 -5.81 -24.70 -22.95
CA CYS A 75 -5.14 -24.80 -24.24
C CYS A 75 -4.05 -25.89 -24.22
N SER A 76 -3.25 -25.95 -23.17
CA SER A 76 -2.19 -26.97 -23.03
C SER A 76 -2.77 -28.39 -22.95
N MET A 77 -3.87 -28.59 -22.19
CA MET A 77 -4.58 -29.88 -22.14
C MET A 77 -5.15 -30.25 -23.51
N TYR A 78 -5.77 -29.29 -24.22
CA TYR A 78 -6.31 -29.52 -25.55
C TYR A 78 -5.22 -29.92 -26.56
N THR A 79 -4.07 -29.25 -26.52
CA THR A 79 -2.92 -29.64 -27.34
C THR A 79 -2.43 -31.05 -27.01
N ALA A 80 -2.36 -31.43 -25.73
CA ALA A 80 -1.95 -32.78 -25.33
C ALA A 80 -2.94 -33.85 -25.83
N VAL A 81 -4.24 -33.57 -25.78
CA VAL A 81 -5.29 -34.43 -26.34
C VAL A 81 -5.12 -34.61 -27.85
N LEU A 82 -4.94 -33.52 -28.60
CA LEU A 82 -4.71 -33.60 -30.05
C LEU A 82 -3.44 -34.38 -30.40
N LEU A 83 -2.37 -34.22 -29.63
CA LEU A 83 -1.14 -35.00 -29.82
C LEU A 83 -1.34 -36.48 -29.49
N THR A 84 -2.20 -36.81 -28.54
CA THR A 84 -2.47 -38.20 -28.13
C THR A 84 -3.13 -38.96 -29.26
N TRP A 85 -4.04 -38.32 -30.01
CA TRP A 85 -4.65 -38.90 -31.20
C TRP A 85 -3.60 -39.33 -32.25
N HIS A 86 -2.55 -38.53 -32.44
CA HIS A 86 -1.47 -38.86 -33.37
C HIS A 86 -0.54 -39.95 -32.80
N ALA A 87 -0.21 -39.87 -31.52
CA ALA A 87 0.66 -40.85 -30.86
C ALA A 87 0.03 -42.26 -30.81
N SER A 88 -1.28 -42.35 -30.60
CA SER A 88 -2.01 -43.63 -30.54
C SER A 88 -1.98 -44.42 -31.85
N ARG A 89 -1.78 -43.77 -33.00
CA ARG A 89 -1.69 -44.46 -34.30
C ARG A 89 -0.38 -45.22 -34.49
N LEU A 90 0.67 -44.86 -33.74
CA LEU A 90 1.98 -45.52 -33.84
C LEU A 90 2.07 -46.75 -32.94
N ASP A 91 1.38 -46.76 -31.81
CA ASP A 91 1.51 -47.80 -30.77
C ASP A 91 0.34 -48.80 -30.82
N THR A 92 0.43 -49.82 -31.68
CA THR A 92 -0.65 -50.79 -32.00
C THR A 92 -0.99 -51.79 -30.87
N ILE A 93 -0.48 -51.60 -29.65
CA ILE A 93 -0.36 -52.68 -28.65
C ILE A 93 -1.39 -52.60 -27.51
N VAL A 94 -2.17 -51.51 -27.35
CA VAL A 94 -3.07 -51.36 -26.18
C VAL A 94 -4.40 -50.66 -26.53
N ASP A 95 -5.16 -51.18 -27.48
CA ASP A 95 -6.32 -50.45 -28.03
C ASP A 95 -7.42 -50.17 -26.98
N THR A 96 -7.93 -51.16 -26.26
CA THR A 96 -9.14 -50.94 -25.44
C THR A 96 -8.92 -50.09 -24.18
N PHE A 97 -7.79 -50.23 -23.49
CA PHE A 97 -7.53 -49.49 -22.26
C PHE A 97 -7.13 -48.04 -22.54
N VAL A 98 -6.33 -47.81 -23.58
CA VAL A 98 -5.92 -46.47 -24.01
C VAL A 98 -7.11 -45.68 -24.55
N ASP A 99 -8.04 -46.32 -25.24
CA ASP A 99 -9.28 -45.68 -25.71
C ASP A 99 -10.14 -45.17 -24.56
N VAL A 100 -10.33 -45.98 -23.50
CA VAL A 100 -11.09 -45.56 -22.31
C VAL A 100 -10.40 -44.40 -21.60
N ILE A 101 -9.09 -44.47 -21.38
CA ILE A 101 -8.33 -43.39 -20.75
C ILE A 101 -8.37 -42.13 -21.60
N THR A 102 -8.25 -42.24 -22.92
CA THR A 102 -8.37 -41.11 -23.84
C THR A 102 -9.74 -40.48 -23.73
N GLY A 103 -10.81 -41.28 -23.76
CA GLY A 103 -12.19 -40.79 -23.62
C GLY A 103 -12.40 -40.02 -22.32
N VAL A 104 -11.93 -40.58 -21.18
CA VAL A 104 -12.02 -39.90 -19.87
C VAL A 104 -11.17 -38.63 -19.84
N SER A 105 -9.96 -38.68 -20.39
CA SER A 105 -9.03 -37.54 -20.42
C SER A 105 -9.54 -36.38 -21.29
N ILE A 106 -10.32 -36.68 -22.33
CA ILE A 106 -11.01 -35.67 -23.15
C ILE A 106 -12.15 -35.03 -22.36
N MET A 107 -12.98 -35.84 -21.68
CA MET A 107 -14.16 -35.34 -20.97
C MET A 107 -13.82 -34.53 -19.72
N LEU A 108 -12.70 -34.83 -19.06
CA LEU A 108 -12.29 -34.19 -17.81
C LEU A 108 -12.09 -32.66 -17.93
N PRO A 109 -11.32 -32.11 -18.89
CA PRO A 109 -11.20 -30.66 -19.06
C PRO A 109 -12.55 -30.00 -19.40
N PHE A 110 -13.44 -30.65 -20.15
CA PHE A 110 -14.79 -30.12 -20.36
C PHE A 110 -15.59 -30.06 -19.06
N ALA A 111 -15.53 -31.11 -18.23
CA ALA A 111 -16.19 -31.10 -16.92
C ALA A 111 -15.64 -30.00 -16.01
N VAL A 112 -14.32 -29.76 -16.02
CA VAL A 112 -13.68 -28.67 -15.27
C VAL A 112 -14.11 -27.30 -15.80
N ILE A 113 -14.15 -27.11 -17.13
CA ILE A 113 -14.61 -25.87 -17.76
C ILE A 113 -16.07 -25.60 -17.43
N ILE A 114 -16.95 -26.60 -17.55
CA ILE A 114 -18.37 -26.49 -17.23
C ILE A 114 -18.55 -26.17 -15.74
N SER A 115 -17.83 -26.87 -14.86
CA SER A 115 -17.86 -26.62 -13.41
C SER A 115 -17.36 -25.22 -13.08
N PHE A 116 -16.32 -24.74 -13.78
CA PHE A 116 -15.77 -23.40 -13.61
C PHE A 116 -16.71 -22.32 -14.14
N MET A 117 -17.36 -22.54 -15.29
CA MET A 117 -18.38 -21.66 -15.84
C MET A 117 -19.60 -21.61 -14.92
N ALA A 118 -20.08 -22.76 -14.43
CA ALA A 118 -21.14 -22.81 -13.43
C ALA A 118 -20.74 -22.10 -12.13
N TYR A 119 -19.49 -22.25 -11.69
CA TYR A 119 -18.95 -21.51 -10.55
C TYR A 119 -18.89 -20.00 -10.81
N ILE A 120 -18.44 -19.56 -11.99
CA ILE A 120 -18.45 -18.15 -12.40
C ILE A 120 -19.87 -17.63 -12.46
N VAL A 121 -20.84 -18.37 -13.01
CA VAL A 121 -22.24 -17.95 -13.10
C VAL A 121 -22.86 -17.88 -11.72
N ARG A 122 -22.61 -18.86 -10.84
CA ARG A 122 -23.11 -18.86 -9.45
C ARG A 122 -22.46 -17.76 -8.60
N ARG A 123 -21.15 -17.53 -8.76
CA ARG A 123 -20.45 -16.36 -8.18
C ARG A 123 -20.93 -15.08 -8.83
N GLY A 124 -21.25 -15.13 -10.13
CA GLY A 124 -21.83 -14.16 -11.06
C GLY A 124 -23.13 -13.57 -10.55
N GLN A 125 -24.03 -14.46 -10.18
CA GLN A 125 -25.30 -14.16 -9.54
C GLN A 125 -25.11 -13.67 -8.09
N ARG A 126 -24.00 -14.03 -7.45
CA ARG A 126 -23.53 -13.42 -6.19
C ARG A 126 -22.58 -12.24 -6.42
N TRP A 127 -22.53 -11.67 -7.63
CA TRP A 127 -21.94 -10.35 -7.72
C TRP A 127 -22.78 -9.50 -6.80
N PRO A 128 -22.14 -8.91 -5.78
CA PRO A 128 -22.86 -8.14 -4.78
C PRO A 128 -23.76 -7.21 -5.57
N THR A 129 -25.07 -7.35 -5.34
CA THR A 129 -26.00 -6.36 -5.86
C THR A 129 -25.45 -4.99 -5.44
N PRO A 130 -25.66 -3.94 -6.22
CA PRO A 130 -25.17 -2.61 -5.86
C PRO A 130 -25.51 -2.26 -4.40
N GLU A 131 -26.63 -2.76 -3.86
CA GLU A 131 -27.00 -2.69 -2.44
C GLU A 131 -26.03 -3.40 -1.49
N CYS A 132 -25.58 -4.62 -1.81
CA CYS A 132 -24.62 -5.35 -0.98
C CYS A 132 -23.21 -4.72 -1.03
N GLU A 133 -22.78 -4.22 -2.19
CA GLU A 133 -21.53 -3.44 -2.27
C GLU A 133 -21.63 -2.15 -1.45
N MET A 134 -22.79 -1.48 -1.52
CA MET A 134 -23.03 -0.26 -0.76
C MET A 134 -23.04 -0.52 0.74
N GLN A 135 -23.66 -1.61 1.21
CA GLN A 135 -23.63 -1.98 2.64
C GLN A 135 -22.22 -2.32 3.13
N LEU A 136 -21.43 -3.03 2.31
CA LEU A 136 -20.04 -3.33 2.67
C LEU A 136 -19.18 -2.07 2.68
N ALA A 137 -19.36 -1.19 1.68
CA ALA A 137 -18.68 0.10 1.62
C ALA A 137 -19.11 1.03 2.77
N GLU A 138 -20.37 1.01 3.17
CA GLU A 138 -20.88 1.77 4.33
C GLU A 138 -20.26 1.27 5.62
N LYS A 139 -20.15 -0.05 5.80
CA LYS A 139 -19.46 -0.64 6.95
C LYS A 139 -17.98 -0.26 6.97
N ASP A 140 -17.27 -0.44 5.86
CA ASP A 140 -15.85 -0.08 5.74
C ASP A 140 -15.66 1.43 5.97
N PHE A 141 -16.57 2.26 5.45
CA PHE A 141 -16.54 3.70 5.67
C PHE A 141 -16.78 4.07 7.12
N LYS A 142 -17.74 3.42 7.80
CA LYS A 142 -18.00 3.62 9.23
C LYS A 142 -16.78 3.26 10.08
N ASP A 143 -16.15 2.13 9.81
CA ASP A 143 -14.94 1.68 10.51
C ASP A 143 -13.78 2.68 10.27
N VAL A 144 -13.64 3.20 9.06
CA VAL A 144 -12.65 4.26 8.76
C VAL A 144 -12.99 5.54 9.53
N VAL A 145 -14.23 6.01 9.50
CA VAL A 145 -14.64 7.23 10.22
C VAL A 145 -14.42 7.08 11.72
N GLU A 146 -14.78 5.96 12.31
CA GLU A 146 -14.61 5.69 13.74
C GLU A 146 -13.12 5.71 14.11
N ASN A 147 -12.28 4.99 13.38
CA ASN A 147 -10.83 4.96 13.62
C ASN A 147 -10.15 6.33 13.40
N PHE A 148 -10.56 7.09 12.38
CA PHE A 148 -10.01 8.42 12.12
C PHE A 148 -10.58 9.50 13.05
N SER A 149 -11.79 9.32 13.60
CA SER A 149 -12.38 10.27 14.54
C SER A 149 -11.54 10.35 15.82
N ALA A 150 -10.98 9.23 16.29
CA ALA A 150 -10.03 9.21 17.40
C ALA A 150 -8.78 10.06 17.10
N LEU A 151 -8.32 10.08 15.83
CA LEU A 151 -7.21 10.93 15.38
C LEU A 151 -7.56 12.42 15.29
N ILE A 152 -8.83 12.76 15.08
CA ILE A 152 -9.31 14.16 15.02
C ILE A 152 -9.36 14.78 16.43
N VAL A 153 -9.66 13.98 17.46
CA VAL A 153 -9.74 14.45 18.85
C VAL A 153 -8.35 14.76 19.44
N LEU A 154 -7.29 14.10 18.94
CA LEU A 154 -5.93 14.30 19.40
C LEU A 154 -5.42 15.73 19.17
N LYS A 155 -4.73 16.31 20.15
CA LYS A 155 -4.07 17.61 19.97
C LYS A 155 -3.02 17.50 18.86
N ARG A 156 -2.78 18.59 18.13
CA ARG A 156 -1.83 18.62 17.00
C ARG A 156 -0.45 18.03 17.33
N GLN A 157 0.04 18.23 18.56
CA GLN A 157 1.31 17.69 19.02
C GLN A 157 1.27 16.17 19.23
N GLU A 158 0.18 15.65 19.78
CA GLU A 158 -0.03 14.21 20.00
C GLU A 158 -0.21 13.48 18.67
N GLY A 159 -0.99 14.06 17.74
CA GLY A 159 -1.12 13.52 16.39
C GLY A 159 0.22 13.45 15.63
N ALA A 160 1.10 14.42 15.83
CA ALA A 160 2.46 14.37 15.28
C ALA A 160 3.30 13.23 15.91
N LYS A 161 3.18 13.01 17.23
CA LYS A 161 3.84 11.89 17.91
C LYS A 161 3.34 10.53 17.40
N VAL A 162 2.03 10.37 17.24
CA VAL A 162 1.43 9.15 16.66
C VAL A 162 1.95 8.92 15.25
N LEU A 163 1.98 9.96 14.40
CA LEU A 163 2.56 9.85 13.06
C LEU A 163 4.04 9.48 13.08
N LEU A 164 4.81 9.96 14.05
CA LEU A 164 6.23 9.60 14.20
C LEU A 164 6.45 8.16 14.70
N GLN A 165 5.50 7.61 15.46
CA GLN A 165 5.52 6.21 15.91
C GLN A 165 5.21 5.22 14.79
N LEU A 166 4.54 5.65 13.72
CA LEU A 166 4.27 4.81 12.55
C LEU A 166 5.53 4.54 11.73
N ALA A 167 5.60 3.34 11.13
CA ALA A 167 6.66 2.98 10.22
C ALA A 167 6.73 3.95 9.03
N GLU A 168 7.92 4.08 8.42
CA GLU A 168 8.12 4.97 7.26
C GLU A 168 7.19 4.64 6.09
N TRP A 169 6.96 3.34 5.84
CA TRP A 169 6.05 2.87 4.80
C TRP A 169 4.61 3.28 5.07
N ASP A 170 4.12 3.14 6.29
CA ASP A 170 2.74 3.51 6.66
C ASP A 170 2.53 5.02 6.50
N ARG A 171 3.50 5.82 6.97
CA ARG A 171 3.51 7.27 6.73
C ARG A 171 3.44 7.61 5.24
N SER A 172 4.19 6.88 4.41
CA SER A 172 4.18 7.05 2.96
C SER A 172 2.83 6.70 2.35
N TYR A 173 2.20 5.60 2.78
CA TYR A 173 0.87 5.19 2.32
C TYR A 173 -0.21 6.20 2.72
N ILE A 174 -0.22 6.67 3.97
CA ILE A 174 -1.16 7.70 4.42
C ILE A 174 -1.00 8.97 3.57
N ARG A 175 0.22 9.45 3.34
CA ARG A 175 0.46 10.64 2.49
C ARG A 175 -0.05 10.42 1.07
N LYS A 176 0.16 9.25 0.47
CA LYS A 176 -0.32 8.93 -0.88
C LYS A 176 -1.85 8.86 -0.92
N ALA A 177 -2.48 8.21 0.06
CA ALA A 177 -3.93 8.15 0.20
C ALA A 177 -4.54 9.55 0.36
N THR A 178 -3.98 10.39 1.24
CA THR A 178 -4.42 11.78 1.43
C THR A 178 -4.27 12.60 0.14
N ARG A 179 -3.18 12.42 -0.61
CA ARG A 179 -2.99 13.11 -1.91
C ARG A 179 -3.99 12.65 -2.95
N ALA A 180 -4.27 11.35 -3.03
CA ALA A 180 -5.26 10.79 -3.95
C ALA A 180 -6.66 11.32 -3.61
N LEU A 181 -7.06 11.25 -2.34
CA LEU A 181 -8.33 11.82 -1.85
C LEU A 181 -8.43 13.32 -2.13
N LYS A 182 -7.36 14.07 -1.85
CA LYS A 182 -7.34 15.51 -2.13
C LYS A 182 -7.43 15.80 -3.62
N ALA A 183 -6.75 15.05 -4.47
CA ALA A 183 -6.83 15.19 -5.92
C ALA A 183 -8.27 14.91 -6.38
N ASP A 184 -8.87 13.81 -5.95
CA ASP A 184 -10.22 13.43 -6.39
C ASP A 184 -11.30 14.41 -5.90
N VAL A 185 -11.14 14.97 -4.70
CA VAL A 185 -12.08 15.95 -4.13
C VAL A 185 -11.86 17.37 -4.68
N THR A 186 -10.60 17.77 -4.94
CA THR A 186 -10.25 19.16 -5.32
C THR A 186 -10.15 19.35 -6.84
N ASP A 187 -9.89 18.30 -7.62
CA ASP A 187 -9.64 18.45 -9.05
C ASP A 187 -10.92 18.80 -9.80
N ARG A 188 -11.05 20.10 -10.08
CA ARG A 188 -12.14 20.67 -10.86
C ARG A 188 -11.87 20.63 -12.36
N ARG A 189 -10.64 20.36 -12.80
CA ARG A 189 -10.28 20.49 -14.23
C ARG A 189 -10.77 19.27 -14.99
N GLY A 190 -11.67 19.52 -15.94
CA GLY A 190 -12.41 18.55 -16.75
C GLY A 190 -11.53 17.68 -17.67
N SER A 191 -10.69 16.83 -17.10
CA SER A 191 -10.24 15.64 -17.81
C SER A 191 -11.40 14.65 -17.84
N PHE A 192 -11.81 14.25 -19.04
CA PHE A 192 -12.89 13.31 -19.34
C PHE A 192 -12.74 11.90 -18.73
N MET A 193 -11.69 11.64 -17.93
CA MET A 193 -11.56 10.42 -17.16
C MET A 193 -12.64 10.38 -16.07
N THR A 194 -13.51 9.40 -16.20
CA THR A 194 -14.69 9.09 -15.38
C THR A 194 -14.47 9.40 -13.90
N ARG A 195 -15.04 10.52 -13.44
CA ARG A 195 -15.06 10.90 -12.02
C ARG A 195 -15.85 9.85 -11.25
N ARG A 196 -15.16 9.03 -10.46
CA ARG A 196 -15.75 7.87 -9.78
C ARG A 196 -16.44 8.24 -8.46
N LEU A 197 -16.14 9.41 -7.88
CA LEU A 197 -16.55 9.82 -6.53
C LEU A 197 -17.29 11.18 -6.48
N VAL A 198 -17.62 11.78 -7.62
CA VAL A 198 -18.21 13.13 -7.64
C VAL A 198 -19.73 13.05 -7.61
N ASP A 199 -20.27 12.85 -6.42
CA ASP A 199 -21.58 13.39 -6.09
C ASP A 199 -21.43 14.91 -5.84
N SER A 200 -22.26 15.72 -6.51
CA SER A 200 -22.29 17.17 -6.33
C SER A 200 -22.56 17.58 -4.88
N GLU A 201 -23.32 16.77 -4.14
CA GLU A 201 -23.64 17.02 -2.73
C GLU A 201 -22.41 16.86 -1.83
N LEU A 202 -21.61 15.80 -2.07
CA LEU A 202 -20.37 15.58 -1.31
C LEU A 202 -19.38 16.72 -1.53
N GLN A 203 -19.27 17.21 -2.77
CA GLN A 203 -18.41 18.36 -3.08
C GLN A 203 -18.86 19.64 -2.37
N LYS A 204 -20.17 19.86 -2.27
CA LYS A 204 -20.74 21.01 -1.57
C LYS A 204 -20.45 20.93 -0.07
N SER A 205 -20.73 19.78 0.56
CA SER A 205 -20.44 19.52 1.98
C SER A 205 -18.95 19.69 2.32
N PHE A 206 -18.05 19.16 1.48
CA PHE A 206 -16.61 19.32 1.66
C PHE A 206 -16.17 20.79 1.55
N LYS A 207 -16.72 21.53 0.57
CA LYS A 207 -16.43 22.95 0.40
C LYS A 207 -16.88 23.76 1.61
N GLU A 208 -18.06 23.50 2.14
CA GLU A 208 -18.58 24.14 3.34
C GLU A 208 -17.70 23.84 4.57
N SER A 209 -17.30 22.58 4.74
CA SER A 209 -16.39 22.16 5.82
C SER A 209 -15.02 22.86 5.73
N MET A 210 -14.46 22.96 4.52
CA MET A 210 -13.19 23.68 4.27
C MET A 210 -13.30 25.18 4.54
N ILE A 211 -14.44 25.80 4.27
CA ILE A 211 -14.69 27.21 4.59
C ILE A 211 -14.74 27.41 6.11
N ARG A 212 -15.44 26.53 6.84
CA ARG A 212 -15.50 26.57 8.31
C ARG A 212 -14.10 26.45 8.94
N ILE A 213 -13.31 25.45 8.53
CA ILE A 213 -11.93 25.26 9.05
C ILE A 213 -11.05 26.48 8.78
N LYS A 214 -11.15 27.09 7.60
CA LYS A 214 -10.40 28.32 7.28
C LYS A 214 -10.84 29.51 8.12
N SER A 215 -12.14 29.62 8.40
CA SER A 215 -12.70 30.67 9.26
C SER A 215 -12.19 30.53 10.69
N ASP A 216 -12.26 29.33 11.26
CA ASP A 216 -11.80 29.04 12.63
C ASP A 216 -10.31 29.30 12.78
N ARG A 217 -9.50 28.91 11.78
CA ARG A 217 -8.06 29.16 11.79
C ARG A 217 -7.74 30.65 11.76
N LYS A 218 -8.48 31.44 10.98
CA LYS A 218 -8.32 32.91 10.96
C LYS A 218 -8.71 33.51 12.32
N GLY A 219 -9.84 33.10 12.90
CA GLY A 219 -10.28 33.55 14.21
C GLY A 219 -9.26 33.22 15.31
N HIS A 220 -8.70 32.01 15.31
CA HIS A 220 -7.66 31.61 16.27
C HIS A 220 -6.37 32.43 16.10
N GLN A 221 -5.92 32.68 14.87
CA GLN A 221 -4.77 33.55 14.61
C GLN A 221 -5.00 34.99 15.07
N GLN A 222 -6.22 35.49 14.94
CA GLN A 222 -6.58 36.83 15.38
C GLN A 222 -6.57 36.93 16.91
N ARG A 223 -7.10 35.91 17.62
CA ARG A 223 -7.02 35.81 19.09
C ARG A 223 -5.59 35.74 19.61
N LEU A 224 -4.71 35.00 18.93
CA LEU A 224 -3.28 34.95 19.28
C LEU A 224 -2.61 36.31 19.12
N LYS A 225 -2.92 37.04 18.03
CA LYS A 225 -2.39 38.40 17.82
C LYS A 225 -2.88 39.39 18.88
N THR A 226 -4.15 39.32 19.27
CA THR A 226 -4.70 40.21 20.31
C THR A 226 -4.10 39.91 21.68
N LEU A 227 -3.87 38.63 22.02
CA LEU A 227 -3.19 38.24 23.26
C LEU A 227 -1.75 38.75 23.27
N GLN A 228 -1.02 38.58 22.16
CA GLN A 228 0.36 39.07 22.03
C GLN A 228 0.43 40.61 22.11
N GLN A 229 -0.54 41.34 21.57
CA GLN A 229 -0.63 42.79 21.70
C GLN A 229 -0.93 43.22 23.14
N HIS A 230 -1.81 42.51 23.84
CA HIS A 230 -2.13 42.77 25.24
C HIS A 230 -0.91 42.54 26.15
N GLU A 231 -0.19 41.43 25.96
CA GLU A 231 1.06 41.14 26.69
C GLU A 231 2.12 42.22 26.46
N LEU A 232 2.26 42.73 25.23
CA LEU A 232 3.18 43.83 24.91
C LEU A 232 2.76 45.15 25.58
N GLN A 233 1.46 45.44 25.65
CA GLN A 233 0.95 46.62 26.35
C GLN A 233 1.16 46.53 27.87
N GLU A 234 0.89 45.38 28.48
CA GLU A 234 1.14 45.15 29.91
C GLU A 234 2.63 45.22 30.23
N ALA A 235 3.50 44.64 29.39
CA ALA A 235 4.94 44.74 29.56
C ALA A 235 5.43 46.20 29.46
N GLY A 236 4.87 46.98 28.54
CA GLY A 236 5.15 48.42 28.41
C GLY A 236 4.70 49.22 29.63
N ALA A 237 3.50 48.96 30.14
CA ALA A 237 2.99 49.63 31.35
C ALA A 237 3.84 49.31 32.59
N ARG A 238 4.20 48.03 32.78
CA ARG A 238 5.09 47.62 33.88
C ARG A 238 6.47 48.27 33.79
N SER A 239 7.02 48.46 32.59
CA SER A 239 8.30 49.17 32.44
C SER A 239 8.20 50.65 32.79
N MET A 240 7.06 51.30 32.49
CA MET A 240 6.82 52.70 32.86
C MET A 240 6.65 52.87 34.37
N ASP A 241 5.92 51.98 35.04
CA ASP A 241 5.78 52.01 36.50
C ASP A 241 7.12 51.78 37.19
N SER A 242 7.96 50.85 36.69
CA SER A 242 9.32 50.65 37.21
C SER A 242 10.25 51.87 37.03
N PHE A 243 9.96 52.75 36.08
CA PHE A 243 10.72 53.98 35.86
C PHE A 243 10.23 55.13 36.76
N ALA A 244 8.98 55.09 37.22
CA ALA A 244 8.41 56.07 38.14
C ALA A 244 8.80 55.82 39.61
N GLU A 245 9.20 54.59 39.94
CA GLU A 245 9.63 54.16 41.28
C GLU A 245 11.15 54.15 41.50
N GLN A 246 11.96 54.80 40.64
CA GLN A 246 13.32 55.18 41.03
C GLN A 246 13.28 56.56 41.72
N PRO A 247 13.21 56.62 43.07
CA PRO A 247 13.50 57.85 43.79
C PRO A 247 14.93 58.29 43.48
N SER A 248 15.14 59.60 43.52
CA SER A 248 16.32 60.35 43.14
C SER A 248 17.62 60.05 43.95
N GLU A 249 17.82 58.85 44.47
CA GLU A 249 19.05 58.45 45.18
C GLU A 249 20.26 58.31 44.24
N GLU A 250 20.07 58.10 42.93
CA GLU A 250 21.19 58.07 41.96
C GLU A 250 21.77 59.46 41.62
N ALA A 251 21.21 60.55 42.15
CA ALA A 251 21.80 61.89 42.01
C ALA A 251 22.94 62.16 43.03
N ASP A 252 23.02 61.40 44.14
CA ASP A 252 24.07 61.59 45.16
C ASP A 252 25.20 60.56 45.09
N GLU A 253 25.04 59.45 44.35
CA GLU A 253 26.09 58.42 44.23
C GLU A 253 27.06 58.64 43.05
N ARG A 254 26.76 59.56 42.13
CA ARG A 254 27.68 59.93 41.01
C ARG A 254 28.76 60.96 41.36
N ARG A 255 28.97 61.25 42.66
CA ARG A 255 30.05 62.13 43.13
C ARG A 255 31.23 61.37 43.78
N ALA A 256 31.18 60.04 43.85
CA ALA A 256 32.20 59.24 44.55
C ALA A 256 33.10 58.37 43.64
N GLU A 257 32.78 58.16 42.37
CA GLU A 257 33.59 57.30 41.48
C GLU A 257 34.17 58.10 40.30
N ALA A 258 35.11 58.98 40.64
CA ALA A 258 36.11 59.49 39.71
C ALA A 258 37.48 58.99 40.21
N GLY A 259 37.91 57.84 39.70
CA GLY A 259 39.24 57.29 39.99
C GLY A 259 39.49 55.99 39.24
N ASP A 260 40.55 56.02 38.42
CA ASP A 260 41.26 54.94 37.71
C ASP A 260 40.57 54.33 36.46
N GLU A 261 41.09 54.53 35.23
CA GLU A 261 42.35 53.95 34.66
C GLU A 261 42.28 52.41 34.69
N ASP A 262 42.49 51.61 33.64
CA ASP A 262 43.05 51.70 32.29
C ASP A 262 42.44 50.52 31.48
N GLY A 263 42.29 50.60 30.16
CA GLY A 263 43.27 49.99 29.25
C GLY A 263 42.95 48.53 28.92
N GLU A 264 42.50 48.27 27.68
CA GLU A 264 43.19 47.36 26.74
C GLU A 264 42.35 47.12 25.49
N ALA A 265 43.01 47.36 24.35
CA ALA A 265 42.56 47.00 23.03
C ALA A 265 42.68 45.49 22.82
N GLY A 266 41.67 44.90 22.18
CA GLY A 266 41.70 43.50 21.76
C GLY A 266 40.90 43.33 20.47
N GLU A 267 41.53 43.66 19.35
CA GLU A 267 41.19 43.05 18.05
C GLU A 267 41.32 41.54 18.19
N ASP A 268 40.30 40.78 17.78
CA ASP A 268 40.56 39.47 17.20
C ASP A 268 39.50 39.11 16.16
N SER A 269 39.97 39.15 14.91
CA SER A 269 39.34 38.57 13.75
C SER A 269 39.52 37.06 13.83
N VAL A 270 38.43 36.28 13.88
CA VAL A 270 38.49 34.84 13.58
C VAL A 270 37.61 34.52 12.40
N GLU A 271 38.32 34.39 11.30
CA GLU A 271 37.96 33.86 10.01
C GLU A 271 37.85 32.31 10.06
N VAL A 272 37.16 31.76 9.06
CA VAL A 272 37.28 30.37 8.55
C VAL A 272 36.75 29.22 9.41
N GLY A 273 35.67 28.59 8.90
CA GLY A 273 35.18 27.29 9.36
C GLY A 273 34.33 26.55 8.33
N ARG A 274 34.82 26.47 7.09
CA ARG A 274 34.24 25.66 6.00
C ARG A 274 34.61 24.18 6.24
N ASN A 275 33.66 23.36 6.70
CA ASN A 275 33.78 21.90 6.69
C ASN A 275 32.49 21.29 6.12
N THR A 276 32.49 20.87 4.86
CA THR A 276 32.94 19.56 4.33
C THR A 276 31.97 18.41 4.64
N MET A 277 31.64 17.72 3.54
CA MET A 277 30.86 16.51 3.42
C MET A 277 31.15 15.48 4.52
N ALA A 278 30.08 14.91 5.08
CA ALA A 278 30.11 13.59 5.68
C ALA A 278 29.00 12.73 5.05
N SER A 279 29.44 11.93 4.09
CA SER A 279 29.13 10.50 3.93
C SER A 279 27.72 9.99 4.29
N ARG A 280 27.07 9.45 3.24
CA ARG A 280 26.04 8.41 3.27
C ARG A 280 26.20 7.42 4.45
N PRO A 281 25.12 7.10 5.17
CA PRO A 281 25.02 5.80 5.84
C PRO A 281 24.74 4.73 4.78
N THR A 282 25.71 3.82 4.59
CA THR A 282 25.49 2.51 3.99
C THR A 282 24.51 1.74 4.87
N ALA A 283 23.32 1.48 4.34
CA ALA A 283 22.36 0.56 4.94
C ALA A 283 22.99 -0.84 4.98
N SER A 284 23.38 -1.27 6.17
CA SER A 284 23.69 -2.67 6.48
C SER A 284 22.43 -3.51 6.31
N ALA A 285 22.59 -4.63 5.61
CA ALA A 285 21.56 -5.64 5.45
C ALA A 285 21.27 -6.34 6.79
N PRO A 286 20.00 -6.59 7.15
CA PRO A 286 19.71 -7.53 8.22
C PRO A 286 19.84 -8.97 7.69
N THR A 287 20.96 -9.59 8.01
CA THR A 287 21.02 -11.00 8.45
C THR A 287 19.96 -11.17 9.55
N GLY A 288 18.93 -12.00 9.43
CA GLY A 288 19.02 -13.46 9.40
C GLY A 288 18.85 -14.00 10.84
N GLY A 289 17.67 -14.55 11.15
CA GLY A 289 17.51 -15.59 12.18
C GLY A 289 16.74 -15.25 13.47
N ALA A 290 15.52 -15.79 13.58
CA ALA A 290 14.91 -16.39 14.78
C ALA A 290 13.49 -16.86 14.39
N PHE A 291 13.28 -18.12 13.98
CA PHE A 291 12.92 -19.23 14.86
C PHE A 291 11.91 -18.85 15.97
N ILE A 292 10.64 -19.14 15.74
CA ILE A 292 9.69 -19.49 16.80
C ILE A 292 8.93 -20.75 16.34
N ARG A 293 9.24 -21.86 17.02
CA ARG A 293 8.31 -22.97 17.26
C ARG A 293 7.27 -22.47 18.26
N VAL A 294 5.98 -22.59 17.96
CA VAL A 294 4.98 -23.46 18.63
C VAL A 294 3.79 -23.54 17.68
#